data_AF-A0AAU9BQ75-F1
#
_entry.id   AF-A0AAU9BQ75-F1
#
_cell.length_a   1.000
_cell.length_b   1.000
_cell.length_c   1.000
_cell.angle_alpha   90.00
_cell.angle_beta   90.00
_cell.angle_gamma   90.00
#
_symmetry.space_group_name_H-M   'P 1'
#
loop_
_entity.id
_entity.type
_entity.pdbx_description
1 polymer ?
#
loop_
_entity_poly.entity_id
_entity_poly.type
_entity_poly.pdbx_seq_one_letter_code
_entity_poly.pdbx_strand_id
1 'polypeptide(L)'
;MLKRYQIKNLTVFQAADLQFSPGLNVVIGENGTGKSHLLKTIYSVIAASEEQGRRYGKEPPTKSVMQKAYAHPITHISRPCSKILISLDRR
;
A
#
# COMPACT_ATOMS: atom_id res chain seq x y z
N MET A 1 12.39 7.83 -4.31
CA MET A 1 12.45 7.39 -2.88
C MET A 1 11.28 7.97 -2.11
N LEU A 2 10.63 7.17 -1.26
CA LEU A 2 9.54 7.59 -0.39
C LEU A 2 10.08 8.42 0.78
N LYS A 3 9.51 9.60 1.04
CA LYS A 3 9.95 10.52 2.12
C LYS A 3 8.97 10.57 3.29
N ARG A 4 7.68 10.58 2.99
CA ARG A 4 6.60 10.70 3.97
C ARG A 4 5.41 9.86 3.54
N TYR A 5 4.74 9.26 4.50
CA TYR A 5 3.49 8.52 4.28
C TYR A 5 2.47 8.96 5.33
N GLN A 6 1.33 9.43 4.86
CA GLN A 6 0.23 9.89 5.69
C GLN A 6 -1.00 9.03 5.42
N ILE A 7 -1.60 8.50 6.48
CA ILE A 7 -2.84 7.73 6.39
C ILE A 7 -3.85 8.23 7.41
N LYS A 8 -5.12 8.12 7.02
CA LYS A 8 -6.28 8.35 7.88
C LYS A 8 -7.28 7.23 7.64
N ASN A 9 -7.89 6.74 8.71
CA ASN A 9 -8.97 5.74 8.70
C ASN A 9 -8.64 4.49 7.86
N LEU A 10 -7.44 3.94 8.02
CA LEU A 10 -6.99 2.75 7.30
C LEU A 10 -6.80 1.58 8.28
N THR A 11 -7.70 0.60 8.23
CA THR A 11 -7.69 -0.58 9.12
C THR A 11 -7.68 -0.19 10.60
N VAL A 12 -6.64 -0.54 11.34
CA VAL A 12 -6.46 -0.20 12.76
C VAL A 12 -5.88 1.21 12.98
N PHE A 13 -5.44 1.89 11.92
CA PHE A 13 -4.86 3.23 12.01
C PHE A 13 -5.93 4.30 11.80
N GLN A 14 -6.28 5.02 12.87
CA GLN A 14 -7.13 6.22 12.76
C GLN A 14 -6.40 7.37 12.05
N ALA A 15 -5.15 7.61 12.43
CA ALA A 15 -4.24 8.50 11.74
C ALA A 15 -2.79 8.05 11.98
N ALA A 16 -1.94 8.14 10.96
CA ALA A 16 -0.51 7.97 11.12
C ALA A 16 0.27 8.87 10.14
N ASP A 17 1.39 9.40 10.62
CA ASP A 17 2.33 10.20 9.86
C ASP A 17 3.73 9.60 10.03
N LEU A 18 4.25 9.01 8.96
CA LEU A 18 5.54 8.33 8.96
C LEU A 18 6.52 9.11 8.09
N GLN A 19 7.67 9.46 8.66
CA GLN A 19 8.79 10.04 7.93
C GLN A 19 9.84 8.97 7.73
N PHE A 20 10.24 8.74 6.47
CA PHE A 20 11.19 7.70 6.12
C PHE A 20 12.60 8.27 6.06
N SER A 21 13.55 7.56 6.67
CA SER A 21 14.97 7.83 6.52
C SER A 21 15.49 7.33 5.17
N PRO A 22 16.52 7.96 4.60
CA PRO A 22 17.24 7.41 3.46
C PRO A 22 18.02 6.16 3.90
N GLY A 23 17.72 5.01 3.28
CA GLY A 23 18.33 3.73 3.62
C GLY A 23 17.31 2.72 4.14
N LEU A 24 17.45 2.32 5.40
CA LEU A 24 16.62 1.29 6.03
C LEU A 24 15.64 1.89 7.03
N ASN A 25 14.36 1.51 6.90
CA ASN A 25 13.31 1.85 7.86
C ASN A 25 12.82 0.55 8.50
N VAL A 26 12.80 0.49 9.83
CA VAL A 26 12.39 -0.70 10.59
C VAL A 26 11.06 -0.41 11.27
N VAL A 27 10.06 -1.27 11.03
CA VAL A 27 8.72 -1.15 11.62
C VAL A 27 8.53 -2.25 12.67
N ILE A 28 8.37 -1.85 13.94
CA ILE A 28 8.24 -2.73 15.09
C ILE A 28 6.85 -2.54 15.74
N GLY A 29 6.32 -3.58 16.35
CA GLY A 29 5.08 -3.52 17.12
C GLY A 29 4.53 -4.92 17.40
N GLU A 30 3.43 -5.01 18.14
CA GLU A 30 2.77 -6.29 18.45
C GLU A 30 1.99 -6.87 17.26
N ASN A 31 1.69 -8.16 17.31
CA ASN A 31 0.83 -8.78 16.30
C ASN A 31 -0.58 -8.18 16.36
N GLY A 32 -1.22 -7.97 15.20
CA GLY A 32 -2.54 -7.34 15.14
C GLY A 32 -2.54 -5.81 15.07
N THR A 33 -1.41 -5.13 15.24
CA THR A 33 -1.31 -3.65 15.15
C THR A 33 -1.28 -3.10 13.72
N GLY A 34 -1.62 -3.92 12.72
CA GLY A 34 -1.74 -3.45 11.33
C GLY A 34 -0.43 -3.31 10.54
N LYS A 35 0.73 -3.74 11.08
CA LYS A 35 2.04 -3.65 10.38
C LYS A 35 2.05 -4.21 8.96
N SER A 36 1.44 -5.40 8.76
CA SER A 36 1.36 -6.00 7.43
C SER A 36 0.48 -5.19 6.48
N HIS A 37 -0.62 -4.61 6.98
CA HIS A 37 -1.45 -3.71 6.18
C HIS A 37 -0.70 -2.43 5.83
N LEU A 38 0.03 -1.85 6.78
CA LEU A 38 0.86 -0.67 6.57
C LEU A 38 1.85 -0.90 5.41
N LEU A 39 2.64 -1.96 5.49
CA LEU A 39 3.64 -2.29 4.46
C LEU A 39 3.00 -2.59 3.11
N LYS A 40 1.90 -3.36 3.09
CA LYS A 40 1.21 -3.69 1.85
C LYS A 40 0.65 -2.44 1.17
N THR A 41 0.04 -1.52 1.91
CA THR A 41 -0.50 -0.28 1.32
C THR A 41 0.61 0.61 0.75
N ILE A 42 1.72 0.78 1.48
CA ILE A 42 2.90 1.52 1.00
C ILE A 42 3.40 0.90 -0.32
N TYR A 43 3.58 -0.43 -0.33
CA TYR A 43 4.04 -1.16 -1.51
C TYR A 43 3.08 -0.99 -2.70
N SER A 44 1.77 -1.16 -2.48
CA SER A 44 0.76 -1.01 -3.52
C SER A 44 0.75 0.38 -4.17
N VAL A 45 0.92 1.44 -3.38
CA VAL A 45 0.97 2.82 -3.90
C VAL A 45 2.25 3.06 -4.70
N ILE A 46 3.40 2.54 -4.25
CA ILE A 46 4.67 2.65 -4.98
C ILE A 46 4.56 1.90 -6.32
N ALA A 47 4.11 0.64 -6.30
CA ALA A 47 3.95 -0.17 -7.50
C ALA A 47 2.98 0.48 -8.51
N ALA A 48 1.86 1.02 -8.03
CA ALA A 48 0.91 1.74 -8.88
C ALA A 48 1.54 3.01 -9.48
N SER A 49 2.35 3.74 -8.71
CA SER A 49 3.05 4.94 -9.19
C SER A 49 4.07 4.63 -10.29
N GLU A 50 4.85 3.56 -10.12
CA GLU A 50 5.79 3.09 -11.14
C GLU A 50 5.07 2.66 -12.43
N GLU A 51 3.94 1.94 -12.30
CA GLU A 51 3.12 1.54 -13.44
C GLU A 51 2.53 2.76 -14.19
N GLN A 52 2.04 3.77 -13.47
CA GLN A 52 1.57 5.01 -14.10
C GLN A 52 2.71 5.76 -14.79
N GLY A 53 3.89 5.80 -14.19
CA GLY A 53 5.09 6.42 -14.78
C GLY A 53 5.50 5.76 -16.10
N ARG A 54 5.34 4.44 -16.20
CA ARG A 54 5.57 3.70 -17.46
C ARG A 54 4.50 3.97 -18.53
N ARG A 55 3.24 4.15 -18.11
CA ARG A 55 2.11 4.32 -19.03
C ARG A 55 1.96 5.72 -19.62
N TYR A 56 2.26 6.77 -18.85
CA TYR A 56 1.91 8.15 -19.23
C TYR A 56 3.07 9.01 -19.78
N GLY A 57 4.32 8.54 -19.77
CA GLY A 57 5.43 9.37 -20.28
C GLY A 57 5.48 10.77 -19.61
N LYS A 58 5.94 11.81 -20.32
CA LYS A 58 6.18 13.16 -19.77
C LYS A 58 4.92 13.95 -19.39
N GLU A 59 3.72 13.52 -19.77
CA GLU A 59 2.50 14.28 -19.46
C GLU A 59 1.89 13.82 -18.12
N PRO A 60 1.74 14.73 -17.13
CA PRO A 60 1.24 14.36 -15.83
C PRO A 60 -0.25 13.95 -15.93
N PRO A 61 -0.62 12.73 -15.50
CA PRO A 61 -2.00 12.29 -15.55
C PRO A 61 -2.91 13.16 -14.69
N THR A 62 -4.15 13.36 -15.14
CA THR A 62 -5.19 14.09 -14.38
C THR A 62 -5.39 13.47 -13.00
N LYS A 63 -5.67 14.30 -11.98
CA LYS A 63 -5.93 13.86 -10.59
C LYS A 63 -6.92 12.69 -10.51
N SER A 64 -7.97 12.71 -11.34
CA SER A 64 -9.00 11.67 -11.40
C SER A 64 -8.48 10.30 -11.86
N VAL A 65 -7.48 10.28 -12.76
CA VAL A 65 -6.84 9.05 -13.24
C VAL A 65 -5.96 8.46 -12.15
N MET A 66 -5.13 9.30 -11.52
CA MET A 66 -4.29 8.88 -10.39
C MET A 66 -5.12 8.39 -9.21
N GLN A 67 -6.23 9.07 -8.89
CA GLN A 67 -7.12 8.65 -7.82
C GLN A 67 -7.67 7.24 -8.06
N LYS A 68 -8.09 6.92 -9.29
CA LYS A 68 -8.53 5.56 -9.65
C LYS A 68 -7.39 4.55 -9.58
N ALA A 69 -6.22 4.92 -10.09
CA ALA A 69 -5.03 4.06 -10.10
C ALA A 69 -4.57 3.68 -8.67
N TYR A 70 -4.70 4.59 -7.70
CA TYR A 70 -4.36 4.33 -6.30
C TYR A 70 -5.50 3.69 -5.50
N ALA A 71 -6.75 4.04 -5.76
CA ALA A 71 -7.89 3.50 -5.02
C ALA A 71 -8.07 1.99 -5.21
N HIS A 72 -7.82 1.49 -6.43
CA HIS A 72 -8.05 0.08 -6.73
C HIS A 72 -7.12 -0.89 -5.95
N PRO A 73 -5.79 -0.68 -5.89
CA PRO A 73 -4.90 -1.49 -5.05
C PRO A 73 -5.21 -1.39 -3.56
N ILE A 74 -5.53 -0.20 -3.06
CA ILE A 74 -5.82 0.03 -1.63
C ILE A 74 -7.11 -0.67 -1.21
N THR A 75 -8.16 -0.59 -2.02
CA THR A 75 -9.41 -1.32 -1.73
C THR A 75 -9.21 -2.83 -1.78
N HIS A 76 -8.38 -3.33 -2.70
CA HIS A 76 -8.06 -4.75 -2.79
C HIS A 76 -7.29 -5.25 -1.56
N ILE A 77 -6.37 -4.45 -1.01
CA ILE A 77 -5.57 -4.84 0.16
C ILE A 77 -6.39 -4.88 1.46
N SER A 78 -7.42 -4.06 1.56
CA SER A 78 -8.26 -3.93 2.75
C SER A 78 -9.43 -4.91 2.81
N ARG A 79 -9.61 -5.77 1.80
CA ARG A 79 -10.62 -6.82 1.84
C ARG A 79 -10.23 -7.88 2.88
N PRO A 80 -11.11 -8.23 3.83
CA PRO A 80 -10.83 -9.29 4.79
C PRO A 80 -10.55 -10.58 4.03
N CYS A 81 -9.40 -11.22 4.29
CA CYS A 81 -9.08 -12.55 3.80
C CYS A 81 -10.02 -13.56 4.47
N SER A 82 -11.27 -13.64 4.03
CA SER A 82 -12.05 -14.86 4.20
C SER A 82 -11.60 -15.86 3.14
N LYS A 83 -10.77 -16.81 3.58
CA LYS A 83 -10.24 -17.98 2.83
C LYS A 83 -9.02 -17.71 1.93
N ILE A 84 -7.84 -17.65 2.54
CA ILE A 84 -6.66 -18.29 1.95
C ILE A 84 -6.58 -19.68 2.61
N LEU A 85 -7.34 -20.64 2.06
CA LEU A 85 -7.10 -22.06 2.32
C LEU A 85 -6.08 -22.49 1.26
N ILE A 86 -4.78 -22.38 1.57
CA ILE A 86 -3.76 -23.07 0.78
C ILE A 86 -3.88 -24.54 1.15
N SER A 87 -4.76 -25.27 0.45
CA SER A 87 -4.65 -26.72 0.40
C SER A 87 -3.55 -27.03 -0.60
N LEU A 88 -2.33 -27.23 -0.10
CA LEU A 88 -1.29 -27.95 -0.83
C LEU A 88 -1.68 -29.42 -0.86
N ASP A 89 -2.63 -29.79 -1.74
CA ASP A 89 -2.79 -31.20 -2.11
C ASP A 89 -1.74 -31.50 -3.18
N ARG A 90 -0.63 -32.08 -2.75
CA ARG A 90 0.26 -32.81 -3.65
C ARG A 90 -0.37 -34.18 -3.89
N ARG A 91 -0.94 -34.39 -5.07
CA ARG A 91 -0.90 -35.66 -5.78
C ARG A 91 -0.63 -35.42 -7.25
#